data_AF-A0A0S3F669-F1
#
_entry.id   AF-A0A0S3F669-F1
#
_cell.length_a   1.000
_cell.length_b   1.000
_cell.length_c   1.000
_cell.angle_alpha   90.00
_cell.angle_beta   90.00
_cell.angle_gamma   90.00
#
_symmetry.space_group_name_H-M   'P 1'
#
loop_
_entity.id
_entity.type
_entity.pdbx_description
1 polymer ?
#
loop_
_entity_poly.entity_id
_entity_poly.type
_entity_poly.pdbx_seq_one_letter_code
_entity_poly.pdbx_strand_id
1 'polypeptide(L)'
;MIIVGGGDGSLSSAIDEFVGHDSVFALLPLGTANSFARTLGIPLDLEGAIRTITTGRRRRVDLGVINGDYFVNAAALGLSPLIGDTVPHKLKRYLGRLGYLIWAVWCLMRFRPFRLKVDNNGQNTTIWATEVRILNGRFHGGVEIENGGAIFDHGSGGIVLLRAA
;
A
#
# COMPACT_ATOMS: atom_id res chain seq x y z
N MET A 1 -10.42 -1.77 21.02
CA MET A 1 -9.14 -1.55 20.33
C MET A 1 -8.66 -2.90 19.82
N ILE A 2 -8.23 -2.97 18.57
CA ILE A 2 -7.78 -4.18 17.90
C ILE A 2 -6.31 -3.97 17.54
N ILE A 3 -5.46 -4.94 17.87
CA ILE A 3 -4.04 -4.91 17.54
C ILE A 3 -3.78 -6.01 16.51
N VAL A 4 -3.28 -5.64 15.34
CA VAL A 4 -2.86 -6.60 14.32
C VAL A 4 -1.34 -6.66 14.28
N GLY A 5 -0.80 -7.85 14.52
CA GLY A 5 0.61 -8.14 14.35
C GLY A 5 0.87 -8.83 13.03
N GLY A 6 1.62 -8.18 12.16
CA GLY A 6 1.93 -8.72 10.84
C GLY A 6 2.61 -7.71 9.93
N GLY A 7 2.63 -8.03 8.64
CA GLY A 7 3.10 -7.13 7.58
C GLY A 7 1.96 -6.45 6.83
N ASP A 8 2.30 -5.79 5.72
CA ASP A 8 1.34 -5.09 4.87
C ASP A 8 0.22 -6.03 4.34
N GLY A 9 0.53 -7.31 4.10
CA GLY A 9 -0.46 -8.30 3.67
C GLY A 9 -1.48 -8.66 4.76
N SER A 10 -1.02 -8.91 6.00
CA SER A 10 -1.91 -9.18 7.13
C SER A 10 -2.83 -7.98 7.43
N LEU A 11 -2.30 -6.78 7.27
CA LEU A 11 -3.07 -5.55 7.38
C LEU A 11 -4.12 -5.45 6.26
N SER A 12 -3.74 -5.74 5.02
CA SER A 12 -4.66 -5.72 3.88
C SER A 12 -5.80 -6.73 4.01
N SER A 13 -5.55 -7.90 4.61
CA SER A 13 -6.61 -8.90 4.82
C SER A 13 -7.55 -8.59 5.97
N ALA A 14 -7.15 -7.69 6.88
CA ALA A 14 -7.92 -7.38 8.07
C ALA A 14 -8.67 -6.04 7.95
N ILE A 15 -8.25 -5.15 7.03
CA ILE A 15 -8.73 -3.77 6.96
C ILE A 15 -10.22 -3.66 6.66
N ASP A 16 -10.74 -4.50 5.76
CA ASP A 16 -12.16 -4.49 5.36
C ASP A 16 -13.08 -4.69 6.57
N GLU A 17 -12.67 -5.56 7.49
CA GLU A 17 -13.45 -5.89 8.70
C GLU A 17 -13.36 -4.84 9.80
N PHE A 18 -12.51 -3.83 9.60
CA PHE A 18 -12.43 -2.70 10.52
C PHE A 18 -13.26 -1.52 10.04
N VAL A 19 -13.59 -1.44 8.74
CA VAL A 19 -14.39 -0.33 8.22
C VAL A 19 -15.80 -0.36 8.80
N GLY A 20 -16.31 0.82 9.17
CA GLY A 20 -17.64 0.96 9.78
C GLY A 20 -17.72 0.62 11.28
N HIS A 21 -16.63 0.18 11.91
CA HIS A 21 -16.58 -0.04 13.35
C HIS A 21 -15.92 1.11 14.11
N ASP A 22 -16.47 1.51 15.26
CA ASP A 22 -15.90 2.57 16.11
C ASP A 22 -14.70 2.09 16.96
N SER A 23 -13.92 1.15 16.40
CA SER A 23 -12.75 0.57 17.06
C SER A 23 -11.47 1.28 16.65
N VAL A 24 -10.59 1.46 17.62
CA VAL A 24 -9.21 1.90 17.38
C VAL A 24 -8.37 0.72 16.91
N PHE A 25 -7.67 0.89 15.80
CA PHE A 25 -6.76 -0.10 15.25
C PHE A 25 -5.29 0.28 15.49
N ALA A 26 -4.51 -0.72 15.85
CA ALA A 26 -3.09 -0.65 16.15
C ALA A 26 -2.32 -1.66 15.31
N LEU A 27 -1.19 -1.25 14.74
CA LEU A 27 -0.31 -2.11 13.95
C LEU A 27 0.96 -2.44 14.73
N LEU A 28 1.28 -3.72 14.82
CA LEU A 28 2.57 -4.22 15.29
C LEU A 28 3.38 -4.70 14.06
N PRO A 29 4.49 -4.02 13.70
CA PRO A 29 5.20 -4.22 12.44
C PRO A 29 6.06 -5.50 12.48
N LEU A 30 5.43 -6.65 12.30
CA LEU A 30 6.08 -7.97 12.32
C LEU A 30 6.40 -8.51 10.91
N GLY A 31 6.13 -7.73 9.86
CA GLY A 31 6.43 -8.07 8.48
C GLY A 31 7.81 -7.61 8.00
N THR A 32 8.11 -7.89 6.73
CA THR A 32 9.41 -7.53 6.12
C THR A 32 9.50 -6.08 5.67
N ALA A 33 8.48 -5.58 4.96
CA ALA A 33 8.48 -4.22 4.39
C ALA A 33 7.91 -3.18 5.36
N ASN A 34 6.78 -3.51 6.00
CA ASN A 34 6.04 -2.66 6.95
C ASN A 34 5.83 -1.24 6.40
N SER A 35 5.46 -1.15 5.12
CA SER A 35 5.34 0.11 4.38
C SER A 35 4.31 1.04 5.02
N PHE A 36 3.22 0.46 5.51
CA PHE A 36 2.20 1.23 6.20
C PHE A 36 2.67 1.73 7.58
N ALA A 37 3.37 0.90 8.37
CA ALA A 37 3.96 1.34 9.63
C ALA A 37 4.92 2.53 9.43
N ARG A 38 5.74 2.49 8.37
CA ARG A 38 6.62 3.60 7.97
C ARG A 38 5.83 4.85 7.60
N THR A 39 4.76 4.70 6.81
CA THR A 39 3.86 5.81 6.45
C THR A 39 3.23 6.46 7.69
N LEU A 40 2.92 5.67 8.72
CA LEU A 40 2.38 6.14 9.99
C LEU A 40 3.44 6.69 10.96
N GLY A 41 4.73 6.58 10.62
CA GLY A 41 5.83 6.94 11.52
C GLY A 41 5.94 6.03 12.74
N ILE A 42 5.42 4.80 12.67
CA ILE A 42 5.51 3.82 13.74
C ILE A 42 6.93 3.23 13.73
N PRO A 43 7.65 3.25 14.87
CA PRO A 43 8.94 2.58 14.99
C PRO A 43 8.83 1.10 14.61
N LEU A 44 9.82 0.59 13.89
CA LEU A 44 9.81 -0.79 13.38
C LEU A 44 10.32 -1.80 14.41
N ASP A 45 11.00 -1.33 15.46
CA ASP A 45 11.32 -2.15 16.60
C ASP A 45 10.08 -2.41 17.46
N LEU A 46 10.01 -3.62 18.02
CA LEU A 46 8.85 -4.09 18.75
C LEU A 46 8.52 -3.19 19.96
N GLU A 47 9.54 -2.75 20.68
CA GLU A 47 9.39 -1.90 21.87
C GLU A 47 8.82 -0.52 21.51
N GLY A 48 9.33 0.12 20.47
CA GLY A 48 8.84 1.39 19.95
C GLY A 48 7.42 1.31 19.40
N ALA A 49 7.05 0.19 18.76
CA ALA A 49 5.69 -0.07 18.33
C ALA A 49 4.73 -0.29 19.52
N ILE A 50 5.15 -1.02 20.56
CA ILE A 50 4.34 -1.18 21.79
C ILE A 50 4.17 0.16 22.51
N ARG A 51 5.24 0.95 22.62
CA ARG A 51 5.19 2.30 23.19
C ARG A 51 4.22 3.20 22.41
N THR A 52 4.25 3.09 21.09
CA THR A 52 3.30 3.75 20.19
C THR A 52 1.86 3.37 20.50
N ILE A 53 1.57 2.09 20.71
CA ILE A 53 0.21 1.63 20.98
C ILE A 53 -0.27 2.07 22.36
N THR A 54 0.62 2.09 23.35
CA THR A 54 0.27 2.37 24.75
C THR A 54 0.18 3.86 25.06
N THR A 55 1.07 4.68 24.49
CA THR A 55 1.17 6.12 24.81
C THR A 55 0.88 7.03 23.62
N GLY A 56 0.65 6.47 22.43
CA GLY A 56 0.43 7.24 21.21
C GLY A 56 -0.92 7.96 21.15
N ARG A 57 -1.09 8.78 20.12
CA ARG A 57 -2.35 9.50 19.87
C ARG A 57 -3.14 8.79 18.78
N ARG A 58 -4.46 8.84 18.91
CA ARG A 58 -5.38 8.34 17.88
C ARG A 58 -5.54 9.38 16.78
N ARG A 59 -5.47 8.96 15.52
CA ARG A 59 -5.85 9.78 14.36
C ARG A 59 -6.73 8.98 13.40
N ARG A 60 -7.58 9.71 12.67
CA ARG A 60 -8.25 9.13 11.50
C ARG A 60 -7.23 9.01 10.37
N VAL A 61 -7.38 7.97 9.57
CA VAL A 61 -6.57 7.73 8.37
C VAL A 61 -7.54 7.33 7.29
N ASP A 62 -7.38 7.96 6.13
CA ASP A 62 -8.19 7.64 4.96
C ASP A 62 -7.81 6.27 4.42
N LEU A 63 -8.77 5.59 3.80
CA LEU A 63 -8.56 4.33 3.10
C LEU A 63 -8.97 4.53 1.65
N GLY A 64 -8.19 3.98 0.73
CA GLY A 64 -8.65 3.84 -0.64
C GLY A 64 -9.61 2.67 -0.75
N VAL A 65 -10.55 2.73 -1.70
CA VAL A 65 -11.51 1.63 -1.95
C VAL A 65 -11.62 1.39 -3.45
N ILE A 66 -11.61 0.11 -3.86
CA ILE A 66 -11.82 -0.32 -5.24
C ILE A 66 -12.84 -1.45 -5.22
N ASN A 67 -13.98 -1.25 -5.88
CA ASN A 67 -15.06 -2.25 -5.95
C ASN A 67 -15.54 -2.81 -4.59
N GLY A 68 -15.37 -2.06 -3.51
CA GLY A 68 -15.72 -2.48 -2.15
C GLY A 68 -14.54 -3.03 -1.33
N ASP A 69 -13.39 -3.29 -1.96
CA ASP A 69 -12.18 -3.74 -1.27
C ASP A 69 -11.33 -2.55 -0.84
N TYR A 70 -11.02 -2.44 0.45
CA TYR A 70 -10.26 -1.33 1.01
C TYR A 70 -8.76 -1.59 0.95
N PHE A 71 -7.99 -0.53 0.68
CA PHE A 71 -6.54 -0.58 0.71
C PHE A 71 -5.96 0.58 1.50
N VAL A 72 -4.94 0.26 2.29
CA VAL A 72 -4.27 1.21 3.20
C VAL A 72 -3.19 2.04 2.53
N ASN A 73 -2.55 1.52 1.48
CA ASN A 73 -1.29 2.07 0.99
C ASN A 73 -1.28 2.38 -0.50
N ALA A 74 -1.48 1.37 -1.34
CA ALA A 74 -1.50 1.57 -2.78
C ALA A 74 -2.27 0.46 -3.49
N ALA A 75 -2.92 0.84 -4.58
CA ALA A 75 -3.42 -0.06 -5.60
C ALA A 75 -2.68 0.22 -6.92
N ALA A 76 -2.36 -0.83 -7.68
CA ALA A 76 -1.66 -0.70 -8.94
C ALA A 76 -2.37 -1.49 -10.04
N LEU A 77 -2.33 -0.94 -11.26
CA LEU A 77 -2.85 -1.54 -12.47
C LEU A 77 -1.77 -1.46 -13.56
N GLY A 78 -1.69 -2.50 -14.39
CA GLY A 78 -0.79 -2.55 -15.53
C GLY A 78 0.43 -3.43 -15.32
N LEU A 79 1.60 -2.94 -15.73
CA LEU A 79 2.77 -3.79 -15.89
C LEU A 79 3.29 -4.41 -14.58
N SER A 80 3.38 -3.63 -13.49
CA SER A 80 3.92 -4.11 -12.20
C SER A 80 3.14 -5.28 -11.57
N PRO A 81 1.81 -5.21 -11.38
CA PRO A 81 1.05 -6.34 -10.86
C PRO A 81 1.10 -7.54 -11.83
N LEU A 82 1.09 -7.30 -13.15
CA LEU A 82 1.23 -8.37 -14.14
C LEU A 82 2.55 -9.13 -13.97
N ILE A 83 3.67 -8.44 -13.77
CA ILE A 83 4.98 -9.07 -13.52
C ILE A 83 4.93 -9.90 -12.24
N GLY A 84 4.35 -9.34 -11.17
CA GLY A 84 4.21 -10.01 -9.88
C GLY A 84 3.41 -11.31 -9.95
N ASP A 85 2.29 -11.30 -10.69
CA ASP A 85 1.40 -12.45 -10.82
C ASP A 85 1.92 -13.51 -11.78
N THR A 86 2.61 -13.09 -12.84
CA THR A 86 3.01 -14.00 -13.93
C THR A 86 4.44 -14.55 -13.78
N VAL A 87 5.26 -14.00 -12.88
CA VAL A 87 6.65 -14.45 -12.74
C VAL A 87 6.71 -15.93 -12.34
N PRO A 88 7.34 -16.80 -13.16
CA PRO A 88 7.38 -18.22 -12.85
C PRO A 88 8.19 -18.49 -11.58
N HIS A 89 7.62 -19.26 -10.65
CA HIS A 89 8.30 -19.66 -9.40
C HIS A 89 9.66 -20.32 -9.66
N LYS A 90 9.77 -21.14 -10.71
CA LYS A 90 11.03 -21.78 -11.12
C LYS A 90 12.08 -20.74 -11.52
N LEU A 91 11.69 -19.73 -12.29
CA LEU A 91 12.60 -18.68 -12.75
C LEU A 91 13.12 -17.84 -11.58
N LYS A 92 12.24 -17.49 -10.64
CA LYS A 92 12.60 -16.78 -9.40
C LYS A 92 13.52 -17.61 -8.50
N ARG A 93 13.32 -18.94 -8.45
CA ARG A 93 14.12 -19.87 -7.62
C ARG A 93 15.53 -20.10 -8.18
N TYR A 94 15.68 -20.27 -9.50
CA TYR A 94 16.99 -20.59 -10.10
C TYR A 94 17.85 -19.36 -10.41
N LEU A 95 17.24 -18.26 -10.83
CA LEU A 95 17.95 -17.06 -11.28
C LEU A 95 17.78 -15.87 -10.31
N GLY A 96 17.03 -16.04 -9.22
CA GLY A 96 16.86 -15.01 -8.19
C GLY A 96 16.39 -13.67 -8.79
N ARG A 97 17.09 -12.59 -8.42
CA ARG A 97 16.79 -11.22 -8.88
C ARG A 97 16.97 -11.03 -10.40
N LEU A 98 17.90 -11.75 -11.03
CA LEU A 98 18.11 -11.71 -12.49
C LEU A 98 16.92 -12.32 -13.23
N GLY A 99 16.36 -13.42 -12.71
CA GLY A 99 15.16 -14.04 -13.27
C GLY A 99 13.95 -13.09 -13.26
N TYR A 100 13.80 -12.34 -12.17
CA TYR A 100 12.78 -11.29 -12.08
C TYR A 100 12.99 -10.17 -13.10
N LEU A 101 14.22 -9.68 -13.26
CA LEU A 101 14.54 -8.62 -14.23
C LEU A 101 14.28 -9.07 -15.68
N ILE A 102 14.70 -10.27 -16.06
CA ILE A 102 14.47 -10.84 -17.39
C ILE A 102 12.97 -10.96 -17.65
N TRP A 103 12.21 -11.44 -16.66
CA TRP A 103 10.76 -11.55 -16.78
C TRP A 103 10.10 -10.17 -16.91
N ALA A 104 10.52 -9.20 -16.11
CA ALA A 104 10.03 -7.82 -16.19
C ALA A 104 10.25 -7.21 -17.58
N VAL A 105 11.43 -7.40 -18.18
CA VAL A 105 11.74 -6.95 -19.54
C VAL A 105 10.87 -7.69 -20.57
N TRP A 106 10.68 -8.99 -20.42
CA TRP A 106 9.81 -9.77 -21.32
C TRP A 106 8.35 -9.32 -21.27
N CYS A 107 7.81 -9.07 -20.08
CA CYS A 107 6.48 -8.49 -19.89
C CYS A 107 6.41 -7.09 -20.51
N LEU A 108 7.41 -6.23 -20.28
CA LEU A 108 7.47 -4.87 -20.83
C LEU A 108 7.39 -4.88 -22.36
N MET A 109 8.12 -5.78 -23.04
CA MET A 109 8.10 -5.89 -24.50
C MET A 109 6.75 -6.37 -25.06
N ARG A 110 5.95 -7.10 -24.28
CA ARG A 110 4.63 -7.63 -24.69
C ARG A 110 3.46 -6.77 -24.22
N PHE A 111 3.67 -5.94 -23.21
CA PHE A 111 2.62 -5.14 -22.62
C PHE A 111 2.19 -4.02 -23.56
N ARG A 112 0.89 -3.94 -23.84
CA ARG A 112 0.32 -2.85 -24.64
C ARG A 112 -0.22 -1.78 -23.72
N PRO A 113 0.06 -0.49 -23.98
CA PRO A 113 -0.62 0.59 -23.29
C PRO A 113 -2.13 0.41 -23.38
N PHE A 114 -2.82 0.69 -22.28
CA PHE A 114 -4.27 0.66 -22.23
C PHE A 114 -4.82 2.08 -22.09
N ARG A 115 -6.07 2.26 -22.52
CA ARG A 115 -6.76 3.54 -22.42
C ARG A 115 -7.44 3.61 -21.06
N LEU A 116 -7.02 4.55 -20.23
CA LEU A 116 -7.61 4.82 -18.92
C LEU A 116 -8.50 6.05 -19.02
N LYS A 117 -9.74 5.91 -18.56
CA LYS A 117 -10.65 7.03 -18.31
C LYS A 117 -10.66 7.31 -16.82
N VAL A 118 -10.28 8.53 -16.44
CA VAL A 118 -10.29 9.00 -15.06
C VAL A 118 -11.41 10.03 -14.94
N ASP A 119 -12.36 9.76 -14.06
CA ASP A 119 -13.33 10.77 -13.62
C ASP A 119 -12.89 11.29 -12.25
N ASN A 120 -12.73 12.60 -12.14
CA ASN A 120 -12.50 13.27 -10.87
C ASN A 120 -13.57 14.33 -10.68
N ASN A 121 -14.61 13.98 -9.91
CA ASN A 121 -15.75 14.86 -9.60
C ASN A 121 -16.36 15.49 -10.88
N GLY A 122 -16.56 14.67 -11.92
CA GLY A 122 -17.14 15.11 -13.19
C GLY A 122 -16.14 15.65 -14.22
N GLN A 123 -14.87 15.86 -13.84
CA GLN A 123 -13.81 16.11 -14.82
C GLN A 123 -13.31 14.78 -15.39
N ASN A 124 -13.66 14.56 -16.66
CA ASN A 124 -13.30 13.35 -17.37
C ASN A 124 -12.02 13.56 -18.18
N THR A 125 -10.97 12.82 -17.85
CA THR A 125 -9.72 12.79 -18.62
C THR A 125 -9.49 11.39 -19.17
N THR A 126 -9.05 11.29 -20.42
CA THR A 126 -8.67 10.02 -21.03
C THR A 126 -7.18 10.04 -21.36
N ILE A 127 -6.43 9.09 -20.81
CA ILE A 127 -4.98 8.97 -21.02
C ILE A 127 -4.62 7.57 -21.50
N TRP A 128 -3.50 7.46 -22.19
CA TRP A 128 -2.86 6.17 -22.43
C TRP A 128 -1.84 5.91 -21.32
N ALA A 129 -1.93 4.75 -20.70
CA ALA A 129 -1.05 4.37 -19.60
C ALA A 129 -0.53 2.94 -19.79
N THR A 130 0.71 2.72 -19.39
CA THR A 130 1.29 1.37 -19.24
C THR A 130 1.21 0.89 -17.79
N GLU A 131 1.12 1.84 -16.86
CA GLU A 131 1.00 1.59 -15.43
C GLU A 131 0.21 2.73 -14.77
N VAL A 132 -0.63 2.37 -13.81
CA VAL A 132 -1.39 3.31 -12.99
C VAL A 132 -1.20 2.88 -11.54
N ARG A 133 -0.91 3.83 -10.67
CA ARG A 133 -0.86 3.61 -9.22
C ARG A 133 -1.73 4.62 -8.53
N ILE A 134 -2.64 4.13 -7.69
CA ILE A 134 -3.45 4.94 -6.80
C ILE A 134 -2.82 4.79 -5.42
N LEU A 135 -2.34 5.90 -4.86
CA LEU A 135 -1.62 5.92 -3.60
C LEU A 135 -2.50 6.54 -2.52
N ASN A 136 -2.48 5.93 -1.36
CA ASN A 136 -3.09 6.43 -0.13
C ASN A 136 -2.03 6.67 0.97
N GLY A 137 -0.84 6.09 0.81
CA GLY A 137 0.33 6.28 1.70
C GLY A 137 1.55 6.85 0.98
N ARG A 138 2.52 7.34 1.76
CA ARG A 138 3.79 7.92 1.26
C ARG A 138 4.86 6.86 0.89
N PHE A 139 4.70 5.62 1.33
CA PHE A 139 5.70 4.56 1.13
C PHE A 139 5.09 3.33 0.47
N HIS A 140 5.66 2.82 -0.62
CA HIS A 140 5.25 1.54 -1.23
C HIS A 140 6.46 0.62 -1.41
N GLY A 141 6.36 -0.62 -0.93
CA GLY A 141 7.47 -1.58 -1.02
C GLY A 141 8.72 -1.16 -0.23
N GLY A 142 8.56 -0.35 0.83
CA GLY A 142 9.67 0.15 1.65
C GLY A 142 10.40 1.37 1.09
N VAL A 143 9.96 1.95 -0.02
CA VAL A 143 10.55 3.16 -0.64
C VAL A 143 9.56 4.32 -0.55
N GLU A 144 10.06 5.53 -0.26
CA GLU A 144 9.28 6.77 -0.29
C GLU A 144 8.97 7.14 -1.75
N ILE A 145 7.69 7.35 -2.07
CA ILE A 145 7.29 7.78 -3.42
C ILE A 145 7.12 9.30 -3.40
N GLU A 146 7.98 10.00 -4.13
CA GLU A 146 7.87 11.45 -4.34
C GLU A 146 6.90 11.77 -5.49
N ASN A 147 5.80 12.43 -5.13
CA ASN A 147 4.76 13.15 -5.86
C ASN A 147 4.39 12.84 -7.34
N GLY A 148 3.10 12.58 -7.51
CA GLY A 148 2.38 12.72 -8.78
C GLY A 148 0.89 12.35 -8.76
N GLY A 149 0.15 12.63 -7.67
CA GLY A 149 -1.32 12.45 -7.66
C GLY A 149 -1.90 12.19 -6.27
N ALA A 150 -2.61 13.18 -5.72
CA ALA A 150 -3.39 13.15 -4.48
C ALA A 150 -2.64 12.68 -3.22
N ILE A 151 -1.77 13.55 -2.68
CA ILE A 151 -1.35 13.47 -1.28
C ILE A 151 -2.49 14.06 -0.43
N PHE A 152 -3.16 13.24 0.37
CA PHE A 152 -3.84 13.73 1.57
C PHE A 152 -2.76 14.01 2.61
N ASP A 153 -2.42 15.28 2.75
CA ASP A 153 -1.42 15.75 3.69
C ASP A 153 -1.97 15.70 5.11
N HIS A 154 -1.31 14.94 5.97
CA HIS A 154 -1.48 15.06 7.42
C HIS A 154 -0.12 15.28 8.05
N GLY A 155 0.20 16.57 8.25
CA GLY A 155 0.69 17.14 9.50
C GLY A 155 1.82 16.38 10.20
N SER A 156 2.99 17.01 10.19
CA SER A 156 4.21 16.68 10.90
C SER A 156 4.02 16.03 12.28
N GLY A 157 4.76 14.92 12.48
CA GLY A 157 5.27 14.49 13.79
C GLY A 157 4.22 14.09 14.82
N GLY A 158 3.56 12.95 14.63
CA GLY A 158 2.72 12.38 15.67
C GLY A 158 2.35 10.93 15.38
N ILE A 159 2.78 10.04 16.29
CA ILE A 159 2.53 8.60 16.29
C ILE A 159 1.02 8.29 16.36
N VAL A 160 0.61 7.21 15.70
CA VAL A 160 -0.75 7.03 15.15
C VAL A 160 -1.40 5.72 15.58
N LEU A 161 -2.55 5.83 16.21
CA LEU A 161 -3.55 4.75 16.31
C LEU A 161 -4.72 5.08 15.38
N LEU A 162 -5.14 4.14 14.54
CA LEU A 162 -6.14 4.38 13.49
C LEU A 162 -7.55 4.34 14.07
N ARG A 163 -8.46 5.16 13.53
CA ARG A 163 -9.91 4.99 13.68
C ARG A 163 -10.49 4.79 12.29
N ALA A 164 -11.11 3.65 12.05
CA ALA A 164 -11.84 3.41 10.80
C ALA A 164 -13.03 4.39 10.72
N ALA A 165 -13.23 4.99 9.56
CA ALA A 165 -14.34 5.90 9.27
C ALA A 165 -15.19 5.29 8.17
#